data_AF-A0A1J5E3H2-F1
#
_entry.id   AF-A0A1J5E3H2-F1
#
_cell.length_a   1.000
_cell.length_b   1.000
_cell.length_c   1.000
_cell.angle_alpha   90.00
_cell.angle_beta   90.00
_cell.angle_gamma   90.00
#
_symmetry.space_group_name_H-M   'P 1'
#
loop_
_entity.id
_entity.type
_entity.pdbx_description
1 polymer ?
#
loop_
_entity_poly.entity_id
_entity_poly.type
_entity_poly.pdbx_seq_one_letter_code
_entity_poly.pdbx_strand_id
1 'polypeptide(L)'
;MGWIINLMREYKAVKHTVIGGVILFATYIILILCGCPLFFDYFEYPRYSGWCWGPKNGKGEWTVVYGKITEKVRHLKGAGMFGYKVMGKYVQIAQVNIDGSDNRVLSEIDAKVGGGVCDYSQKTGKVLFVTQATNPAAPGGRDLCLMNLDGSNKELLLNGSCTNAQFSPDGTKIALVACDMSERETSYLWLMDIKSRKVKCLCDVGKDGYDYWTWHPSGKYLITAMNKKAGWIIDLDGKIIDKIDTKASTPCFSPDGNYLVGYCNMFRIKRTMSEGKEKWTGEDTPGIHFGGGGNAPKWSPCGRYIIAGSEGGVTIVDLLYGYDGKVLTPGLSRGEFDREQSRITLRGFRQWVQQNDPEWWNVMIQKFPRR
;
A
#
# COMPACT_ATOMS: atom_id res chain seq x y z
N MET A 1 33.93 -35.82 -12.41
CA MET A 1 33.04 -37.00 -12.49
C MET A 1 33.43 -38.15 -11.55
N GLY A 2 34.72 -38.42 -11.27
CA GLY A 2 35.14 -39.53 -10.40
C GLY A 2 34.73 -39.44 -8.91
N TRP A 3 34.49 -38.24 -8.38
CA TRP A 3 34.09 -38.06 -6.97
C TRP A 3 32.63 -38.46 -6.69
N ILE A 4 31.74 -38.35 -7.68
CA ILE A 4 30.31 -38.64 -7.55
C ILE A 4 30.06 -40.16 -7.47
N ILE A 5 30.88 -40.97 -8.14
CA ILE A 5 30.73 -42.43 -8.17
C ILE A 5 31.14 -43.07 -6.83
N ASN A 6 32.15 -42.51 -6.13
CA ASN A 6 32.54 -43.00 -4.81
C ASN A 6 31.50 -42.67 -3.73
N LEU A 7 30.83 -41.52 -3.81
CA LEU A 7 29.75 -41.18 -2.88
C LEU A 7 28.56 -42.16 -3.01
N MET A 8 28.25 -42.65 -4.22
CA MET A 8 27.15 -43.60 -4.42
C MET A 8 27.44 -45.02 -3.95
N ARG A 9 28.72 -45.41 -3.76
CA ARG A 9 29.08 -46.76 -3.25
C ARG A 9 28.94 -46.88 -1.74
N GLU A 10 29.14 -45.81 -0.98
CA GLU A 10 28.95 -45.81 0.48
C GLU A 10 27.48 -45.64 0.92
N TYR A 11 26.58 -45.27 -0.01
CA TYR A 11 25.18 -44.92 0.28
C TYR A 11 24.17 -46.08 0.27
N LYS A 12 24.62 -47.34 0.25
CA LYS A 12 23.72 -48.51 0.23
C LYS A 12 23.05 -48.84 1.57
N ALA A 13 23.20 -48.01 2.61
CA ALA A 13 22.76 -48.34 3.98
C ALA A 13 21.84 -47.32 4.68
N VAL A 14 21.35 -46.26 4.03
CA VAL A 14 20.56 -45.22 4.72
C VAL A 14 19.15 -45.08 4.14
N LYS A 15 18.14 -45.26 5.01
CA LYS A 15 16.70 -45.27 4.74
C LYS A 15 16.18 -44.02 4.00
N HIS A 16 15.10 -44.23 3.24
CA HIS A 16 14.39 -43.35 2.28
C HIS A 16 14.09 -41.89 2.68
N THR A 17 14.31 -41.45 3.92
CA THR A 17 14.05 -40.07 4.35
C THR A 17 15.15 -39.09 3.94
N VAL A 18 16.39 -39.56 3.79
CA VAL A 18 17.53 -38.72 3.37
C VAL A 18 17.49 -38.44 1.86
N ILE A 19 16.91 -39.34 1.06
CA ILE A 19 16.83 -39.22 -0.40
C ILE A 19 15.99 -37.99 -0.81
N GLY A 20 14.89 -37.71 -0.11
CA GLY A 20 14.08 -36.51 -0.37
C GLY A 20 14.85 -35.21 -0.08
N GLY A 21 15.59 -35.17 1.03
CA GLY A 21 16.39 -34.00 1.43
C GLY A 21 17.57 -33.74 0.49
N VAL A 22 18.27 -34.78 0.05
CA VAL A 22 19.42 -34.64 -0.87
C VAL A 22 18.98 -34.32 -2.29
N ILE A 23 17.84 -34.85 -2.76
CA ILE A 23 17.27 -34.44 -4.05
C ILE A 23 16.81 -32.99 -3.98
N LEU A 24 16.16 -32.54 -2.90
CA LEU A 24 15.81 -31.13 -2.70
C LEU A 24 17.05 -30.24 -2.69
N PHE A 25 18.13 -30.66 -2.03
CA PHE A 25 19.38 -29.89 -1.95
C PHE A 25 20.15 -29.86 -3.27
N ALA A 26 20.19 -30.96 -4.01
CA ALA A 26 20.78 -31.02 -5.35
C ALA A 26 19.96 -30.21 -6.36
N THR A 27 18.62 -30.27 -6.30
CA THR A 27 17.73 -29.43 -7.11
C THR A 27 17.93 -27.95 -6.76
N TYR A 28 18.10 -27.63 -5.48
CA TYR A 28 18.38 -26.29 -4.97
C TYR A 28 19.73 -25.74 -5.50
N ILE A 29 20.79 -26.56 -5.49
CA ILE A 29 22.10 -26.19 -6.04
C ILE A 29 22.04 -26.05 -7.57
N ILE A 30 21.31 -26.92 -8.27
CA ILE A 30 21.11 -26.83 -9.72
C ILE A 30 20.33 -25.56 -10.08
N LEU A 31 19.29 -25.20 -9.31
CA LEU A 31 18.52 -23.96 -9.53
C LEU A 31 19.35 -22.69 -9.27
N ILE A 32 20.27 -22.72 -8.30
CA ILE A 32 21.24 -21.64 -8.03
C ILE A 32 22.28 -21.53 -9.15
N LEU A 33 22.81 -22.65 -9.63
CA LEU A 33 23.81 -22.67 -10.71
C LEU A 33 23.21 -22.37 -12.09
N CYS A 34 21.92 -22.63 -12.30
CA CYS A 34 21.19 -22.34 -13.54
C CYS A 34 20.57 -20.94 -13.58
N GLY A 35 20.79 -20.09 -12.55
CA GLY A 35 20.30 -18.72 -12.54
C GLY A 35 18.78 -18.62 -12.58
N CYS A 36 18.07 -19.57 -11.96
CA CYS A 36 16.60 -19.57 -11.96
C CYS A 36 16.10 -18.39 -11.09
N PRO A 37 15.39 -17.39 -11.66
CA PRO A 37 15.05 -16.16 -10.96
C PRO A 37 14.03 -16.35 -9.83
N LEU A 38 13.35 -17.50 -9.79
CA LEU A 38 12.19 -17.74 -8.92
C LEU A 38 12.50 -17.83 -7.42
N PHE A 39 13.78 -17.95 -7.00
CA PHE A 39 14.14 -18.17 -5.60
C PHE A 39 14.91 -17.02 -4.92
N PHE A 40 15.54 -16.13 -5.68
CA PHE A 40 16.24 -14.97 -5.09
C PHE A 40 15.32 -13.80 -4.73
N ASP A 41 14.03 -13.91 -5.04
CA ASP A 41 12.99 -12.95 -4.68
C ASP A 41 12.66 -12.90 -3.17
N TYR A 42 13.41 -13.59 -2.32
CA TYR A 42 13.00 -13.75 -0.91
C TYR A 42 13.45 -12.66 0.07
N PHE A 43 14.41 -11.77 -0.25
CA PHE A 43 15.04 -10.92 0.78
C PHE A 43 15.19 -9.41 0.52
N GLU A 44 14.83 -8.87 -0.65
CA GLU A 44 14.93 -7.41 -0.91
C GLU A 44 13.71 -6.84 -1.65
N TYR A 45 12.49 -7.12 -1.16
CA TYR A 45 11.33 -6.39 -1.66
C TYR A 45 11.18 -5.07 -0.91
N PRO A 46 11.11 -3.92 -1.61
CA PRO A 46 10.69 -2.68 -0.97
C PRO A 46 9.28 -2.92 -0.41
N ARG A 47 9.05 -2.56 0.85
CA ARG A 47 7.73 -2.58 1.53
C ARG A 47 6.68 -1.65 0.87
N TYR A 48 6.88 -1.26 -0.40
CA TYR A 48 6.25 -0.12 -1.04
C TYR A 48 6.02 -0.32 -2.55
N SER A 49 5.54 -1.49 -3.01
CA SER A 49 4.75 -1.53 -4.26
C SER A 49 3.38 -0.88 -3.98
N GLY A 50 3.39 0.42 -3.69
CA GLY A 50 2.20 1.10 -3.20
C GLY A 50 1.12 1.19 -4.29
N TRP A 51 -0.12 1.24 -3.82
CA TRP A 51 -1.31 1.31 -4.63
C TRP A 51 -2.22 2.44 -4.16
N CYS A 52 -2.99 2.97 -5.10
CA CYS A 52 -3.98 4.00 -4.83
C CYS A 52 -5.12 3.92 -5.83
N TRP A 53 -6.22 4.60 -5.51
CA TRP A 53 -7.32 4.79 -6.45
C TRP A 53 -6.89 5.72 -7.57
N GLY A 54 -6.93 5.21 -8.80
CA GLY A 54 -6.63 5.95 -10.02
C GLY A 54 -7.84 6.71 -10.58
N PRO A 55 -7.68 7.40 -11.72
CA PRO A 55 -8.78 8.05 -12.41
C PRO A 55 -9.80 7.02 -12.88
N LYS A 56 -11.02 7.48 -13.18
CA LYS A 56 -12.02 6.61 -13.82
C LYS A 56 -11.59 6.26 -15.24
N ASN A 57 -11.91 5.04 -15.68
CA ASN A 57 -11.75 4.63 -17.07
C ASN A 57 -12.79 5.32 -17.98
N GLY A 58 -12.71 5.08 -19.29
CA GLY A 58 -13.64 5.66 -20.27
C GLY A 58 -15.11 5.27 -20.07
N LYS A 59 -15.40 4.25 -19.24
CA LYS A 59 -16.76 3.83 -18.85
C LYS A 59 -17.24 4.47 -17.54
N GLY A 60 -16.42 5.31 -16.92
CA GLY A 60 -16.73 5.95 -15.64
C GLY A 60 -16.54 5.05 -14.41
N GLU A 61 -15.89 3.90 -14.58
CA GLU A 61 -15.56 2.96 -13.49
C GLU A 61 -14.20 3.31 -12.89
N TRP A 62 -14.04 3.07 -11.59
CA TRP A 62 -12.78 3.32 -10.92
C TRP A 62 -11.68 2.36 -11.37
N THR A 63 -10.43 2.79 -11.25
CA THR A 63 -9.26 1.95 -11.48
C THR A 63 -8.33 1.99 -10.28
N VAL A 64 -7.35 1.08 -10.24
CA VAL A 64 -6.26 1.08 -9.28
C VAL A 64 -4.96 1.39 -10.02
N VAL A 65 -4.18 2.31 -9.46
CA VAL A 65 -2.82 2.62 -9.92
C VAL A 65 -1.84 2.01 -8.94
N TYR A 66 -0.78 1.38 -9.45
CA TYR A 66 0.20 0.69 -8.62
C TYR A 66 1.59 0.66 -9.25
N GLY A 67 2.61 0.46 -8.40
CA GLY A 67 3.98 0.20 -8.85
C GLY A 67 4.20 -1.29 -9.15
N LYS A 68 4.61 -1.60 -10.38
CA LYS A 68 4.99 -2.95 -10.83
C LYS A 68 6.51 -3.07 -10.92
N ILE A 69 7.09 -3.94 -10.11
CA ILE A 69 8.53 -4.23 -10.19
C ILE A 69 8.79 -5.12 -11.41
N THR A 70 9.74 -4.73 -12.23
CA THR A 70 10.13 -5.45 -13.46
C THR A 70 11.64 -5.54 -13.57
N GLU A 71 12.14 -6.59 -14.21
CA GLU A 71 13.56 -6.78 -14.50
C GLU A 71 13.92 -6.33 -15.91
N LYS A 72 15.04 -5.63 -16.03
CA LYS A 72 15.64 -5.33 -17.33
C LYS A 72 16.58 -6.46 -17.69
N VAL A 73 16.25 -7.22 -18.73
CA VAL A 73 17.02 -8.39 -19.15
C VAL A 73 17.74 -8.09 -20.46
N ARG A 74 19.01 -8.49 -20.55
CA ARG A 74 19.81 -8.41 -21.78
C ARG A 74 20.17 -9.81 -22.24
N HIS A 75 19.81 -10.17 -23.47
CA HIS A 75 20.28 -11.40 -24.09
C HIS A 75 21.79 -11.34 -24.35
N LEU A 76 22.50 -12.39 -23.98
CA LEU A 76 23.92 -12.56 -24.22
C LEU A 76 24.11 -13.14 -25.63
N LYS A 77 24.92 -12.46 -26.45
CA LYS A 77 25.26 -12.94 -27.80
C LYS A 77 25.91 -14.33 -27.71
N GLY A 78 25.40 -15.27 -28.51
CA GLY A 78 25.95 -16.64 -28.62
C GLY A 78 25.49 -17.64 -27.56
N ALA A 79 24.67 -17.23 -26.59
CA ALA A 79 24.30 -18.07 -25.44
C ALA A 79 22.96 -18.83 -25.59
N GLY A 80 22.40 -18.92 -26.81
CA GLY A 80 21.14 -19.61 -27.08
C GLY A 80 19.93 -18.98 -26.38
N MET A 81 18.79 -19.69 -26.37
CA MET A 81 17.49 -19.20 -25.88
C MET A 81 17.47 -18.87 -24.37
N PHE A 82 18.39 -19.44 -23.59
CA PHE A 82 18.46 -19.24 -22.13
C PHE A 82 19.59 -18.30 -21.70
N GLY A 83 20.34 -17.76 -22.65
CA GLY A 83 21.49 -16.91 -22.37
C GLY A 83 21.11 -15.46 -22.14
N TYR A 84 20.75 -15.10 -20.92
CA TYR A 84 20.42 -13.71 -20.57
C TYR A 84 21.11 -13.25 -19.28
N LYS A 85 21.24 -11.93 -19.13
CA LYS A 85 21.75 -11.27 -17.93
C LYS A 85 20.71 -10.27 -17.44
N VAL A 86 20.32 -10.39 -16.18
CA VAL A 86 19.53 -9.37 -15.48
C VAL A 86 20.43 -8.15 -15.25
N MET A 87 20.05 -7.03 -15.85
CA MET A 87 20.78 -5.76 -15.82
C MET A 87 20.37 -4.89 -14.61
N GLY A 88 19.22 -5.21 -13.99
CA GLY A 88 18.69 -4.51 -12.82
C GLY A 88 17.17 -4.61 -12.74
N LYS A 89 16.61 -4.30 -11.57
CA LYS A 89 15.17 -4.19 -11.32
C LYS A 89 14.75 -2.71 -11.31
N TYR A 90 13.58 -2.41 -11.87
CA TYR A 90 12.98 -1.07 -11.95
C TYR A 90 11.47 -1.12 -11.67
N VAL A 91 10.84 0.04 -11.52
CA VAL A 91 9.39 0.15 -11.20
C VAL A 91 8.64 0.82 -12.33
N GLN A 92 7.68 0.12 -12.89
CA GLN A 92 6.69 0.68 -13.82
C GLN A 92 5.49 1.18 -13.03
N ILE A 93 4.85 2.26 -13.47
CA ILE A 93 3.50 2.59 -13.03
C ILE A 93 2.53 1.87 -13.95
N ALA A 94 1.59 1.15 -13.36
CA ALA A 94 0.54 0.47 -14.05
C ALA A 94 -0.83 0.90 -13.53
N GLN A 95 -1.86 0.69 -14.35
CA GLN A 95 -3.26 0.90 -14.03
C GLN A 95 -4.06 -0.32 -14.44
N VAL A 96 -5.07 -0.65 -13.62
CA VAL A 96 -5.97 -1.78 -13.86
C VAL A 96 -7.39 -1.40 -13.46
N ASN A 97 -8.39 -1.82 -14.24
CA ASN A 97 -9.79 -1.63 -13.88
C ASN A 97 -10.14 -2.43 -12.62
N ILE A 98 -11.16 -1.99 -11.88
CA ILE A 98 -11.63 -2.70 -10.68
C ILE A 98 -12.10 -4.14 -10.95
N ASP A 99 -12.50 -4.44 -12.19
CA ASP A 99 -12.90 -5.78 -12.61
C ASP A 99 -11.71 -6.69 -13.01
N GLY A 100 -10.47 -6.16 -12.95
CA GLY A 100 -9.24 -6.82 -13.36
C GLY A 100 -8.87 -6.66 -14.83
N SER A 101 -9.76 -6.08 -15.65
CA SER A 101 -9.50 -5.85 -17.07
C SER A 101 -8.57 -4.65 -17.30
N ASP A 102 -8.05 -4.52 -18.53
CA ASP A 102 -7.20 -3.39 -18.96
C ASP A 102 -6.01 -3.13 -18.02
N ASN A 103 -5.35 -4.21 -17.56
CA ASN A 103 -4.12 -4.10 -16.80
C ASN A 103 -2.97 -3.72 -17.74
N ARG A 104 -2.52 -2.46 -17.65
CA ARG A 104 -1.51 -1.90 -18.56
C ARG A 104 -0.51 -1.02 -17.84
N VAL A 105 0.70 -1.00 -18.39
CA VAL A 105 1.76 -0.07 -17.97
C VAL A 105 1.47 1.31 -18.57
N LEU A 106 1.58 2.34 -17.74
CA LEU A 106 1.41 3.74 -18.15
C LEU A 106 2.76 4.45 -18.35
N SER A 107 3.75 4.14 -17.52
CA SER A 107 5.07 4.75 -17.60
C SER A 107 6.14 3.83 -17.03
N GLU A 108 7.33 3.82 -17.64
CA GLU A 108 8.52 3.21 -17.06
C GLU A 108 9.28 4.25 -16.25
N ILE A 109 9.36 4.06 -14.93
CA ILE A 109 10.23 4.87 -14.10
C ILE A 109 11.48 4.03 -13.85
N ASP A 110 12.65 4.56 -14.22
CA ASP A 110 13.93 4.02 -13.75
C ASP A 110 14.12 4.35 -12.26
N ALA A 111 13.19 3.89 -11.44
CA ALA A 111 13.31 3.84 -10.00
C ALA A 111 14.03 2.52 -9.72
N LYS A 112 15.37 2.56 -9.73
CA LYS A 112 16.19 1.49 -9.16
C LYS A 112 15.61 1.11 -7.79
N VAL A 113 15.56 -0.20 -7.54
CA VAL A 113 14.85 -0.87 -6.43
C VAL A 113 14.82 -0.03 -5.15
N GLY A 114 13.59 0.31 -4.70
CA GLY A 114 13.36 1.14 -3.51
C GLY A 114 12.15 2.07 -3.61
N GLY A 115 11.57 2.22 -4.80
CA GLY A 115 10.47 3.16 -5.09
C GLY A 115 9.09 2.53 -5.31
N GLY A 116 8.04 3.36 -5.32
CA GLY A 116 6.67 2.96 -5.66
C GLY A 116 5.65 4.08 -5.54
N VAL A 117 4.41 3.82 -5.98
CA VAL A 117 3.32 4.81 -5.99
C VAL A 117 2.83 5.05 -4.56
N CYS A 118 2.85 6.29 -4.10
CA CYS A 118 2.34 6.65 -2.78
C CYS A 118 0.85 6.97 -2.84
N ASP A 119 0.47 7.85 -3.78
CA ASP A 119 -0.90 8.35 -3.87
C ASP A 119 -1.21 8.99 -5.24
N TYR A 120 -2.49 9.11 -5.57
CA TYR A 120 -2.96 9.79 -6.79
C TYR A 120 -4.05 10.80 -6.45
N SER A 121 -3.89 12.04 -6.92
CA SER A 121 -4.88 13.09 -6.71
C SER A 121 -5.89 13.13 -7.85
N GLN A 122 -7.15 12.84 -7.51
CA GLN A 122 -8.28 13.02 -8.43
C GLN A 122 -8.50 14.49 -8.82
N LYS A 123 -7.98 15.44 -8.03
CA LYS A 123 -8.12 16.87 -8.26
C LYS A 123 -7.08 17.41 -9.22
N THR A 124 -5.83 16.97 -9.09
CA THR A 124 -4.72 17.49 -9.90
C THR A 124 -4.37 16.60 -11.08
N GLY A 125 -4.81 15.34 -11.10
CA GLY A 125 -4.43 14.37 -12.12
C GLY A 125 -3.00 13.85 -11.99
N LYS A 126 -2.35 14.11 -10.85
CA LYS A 126 -0.94 13.77 -10.62
C LYS A 126 -0.78 12.61 -9.64
N VAL A 127 0.33 11.90 -9.79
CA VAL A 127 0.76 10.80 -8.93
C VAL A 127 1.98 11.21 -8.10
N LEU A 128 1.96 10.86 -6.82
CA LEU A 128 3.12 10.88 -5.94
C LEU A 128 3.78 9.51 -5.97
N PHE A 129 5.09 9.51 -6.09
CA PHE A 129 5.87 8.28 -6.05
C PHE A 129 7.21 8.55 -5.38
N VAL A 130 7.74 7.50 -4.75
CA VAL A 130 9.09 7.53 -4.20
C VAL A 130 10.07 6.82 -5.13
N THR A 131 11.31 7.30 -5.18
CA THR A 131 12.43 6.62 -5.85
C THR A 131 13.60 6.46 -4.90
N GLN A 132 14.62 5.68 -5.29
CA GLN A 132 15.90 5.69 -4.59
C GLN A 132 16.44 7.13 -4.47
N ALA A 133 17.00 7.47 -3.32
CA ALA A 133 17.63 8.76 -3.10
C ALA A 133 18.72 9.01 -4.14
N THR A 134 18.70 10.21 -4.71
CA THR A 134 19.81 10.74 -5.51
C THR A 134 20.82 11.51 -4.66
N ASN A 135 20.46 11.87 -3.42
CA ASN A 135 21.32 12.58 -2.49
C ASN A 135 22.42 11.67 -1.91
N PRO A 136 23.71 11.93 -2.18
CA PRO A 136 24.81 11.16 -1.59
C PRO A 136 24.89 11.30 -0.06
N ALA A 137 24.37 12.39 0.51
CA ALA A 137 24.35 12.62 1.95
C ALA A 137 23.22 11.87 2.67
N ALA A 138 22.30 11.25 1.93
CA ALA A 138 21.23 10.42 2.48
C ALA A 138 21.24 9.00 1.87
N PRO A 139 22.34 8.23 2.05
CA PRO A 139 22.43 6.88 1.51
C PRO A 139 21.33 6.00 2.11
N GLY A 140 20.54 5.35 1.25
CA GLY A 140 19.38 4.54 1.66
C GLY A 140 18.08 5.33 1.85
N GLY A 141 18.12 6.66 1.69
CA GLY A 141 16.93 7.51 1.66
C GLY A 141 16.07 7.31 0.42
N ARG A 142 14.96 8.04 0.35
CA ARG A 142 14.06 8.04 -0.81
C ARG A 142 13.66 9.45 -1.22
N ASP A 143 13.68 9.68 -2.52
CA ASP A 143 13.23 10.92 -3.14
C ASP A 143 11.71 10.87 -3.31
N LEU A 144 11.00 11.94 -2.94
CA LEU A 144 9.59 12.13 -3.26
C LEU A 144 9.47 12.89 -4.56
N CYS A 145 8.77 12.30 -5.53
CA CYS A 145 8.55 12.90 -6.84
C CYS A 145 7.05 13.03 -7.14
N LEU A 146 6.74 13.97 -8.03
CA LEU A 146 5.41 14.26 -8.55
C LEU A 146 5.45 14.19 -10.07
N MET A 147 4.46 13.56 -10.70
CA MET A 147 4.36 13.54 -12.16
C MET A 147 2.94 13.25 -12.64
N ASN A 148 2.74 13.30 -13.96
CA ASN A 148 1.55 12.77 -14.62
C ASN A 148 1.62 11.23 -14.70
N LEU A 149 0.48 10.57 -14.83
CA LEU A 149 0.42 9.10 -14.91
C LEU A 149 1.18 8.49 -16.10
N ASP A 150 1.34 9.24 -17.19
CA ASP A 150 2.11 8.85 -18.37
C ASP A 150 3.64 9.04 -18.20
N GLY A 151 4.08 9.50 -17.02
CA GLY A 151 5.48 9.77 -16.72
C GLY A 151 5.97 11.17 -17.10
N SER A 152 5.14 11.98 -17.77
CA SER A 152 5.49 13.35 -18.13
C SER A 152 5.45 14.29 -16.92
N ASN A 153 6.10 15.45 -17.05
CA ASN A 153 6.14 16.50 -16.02
C ASN A 153 6.66 16.01 -14.66
N LYS A 154 7.68 15.15 -14.67
CA LYS A 154 8.35 14.68 -13.45
C LYS A 154 9.06 15.83 -12.75
N GLU A 155 8.78 15.95 -11.46
CA GLU A 155 9.33 16.96 -10.58
C GLU A 155 9.77 16.32 -9.26
N LEU A 156 10.97 16.67 -8.79
CA LEU A 156 11.47 16.29 -7.48
C LEU A 156 10.89 17.23 -6.41
N LEU A 157 10.16 16.68 -5.44
CA LEU A 157 9.56 17.46 -4.35
C LEU A 157 10.42 17.47 -3.09
N LEU A 158 11.01 16.33 -2.73
CA LEU A 158 11.86 16.17 -1.57
C LEU A 158 12.99 15.18 -1.89
N ASN A 159 14.21 15.50 -1.47
CA ASN A 159 15.40 14.74 -1.81
C ASN A 159 15.92 13.94 -0.59
N GLY A 160 15.88 12.61 -0.69
CA GLY A 160 16.61 11.70 0.19
C GLY A 160 15.99 11.35 1.54
N SER A 161 14.75 11.73 1.85
CA SER A 161 14.22 11.60 3.22
C SER A 161 12.76 11.09 3.30
N CYS A 162 12.07 10.79 2.19
CA CYS A 162 10.64 10.48 2.24
C CYS A 162 10.31 8.99 2.43
N THR A 163 9.61 8.63 3.50
CA THR A 163 9.16 7.24 3.69
C THR A 163 7.75 6.99 3.18
N ASN A 164 6.85 7.96 3.33
CA ASN A 164 5.44 7.87 2.90
C ASN A 164 4.89 9.29 2.63
N ALA A 165 3.95 9.43 1.69
CA ALA A 165 3.34 10.72 1.35
C ALA A 165 1.91 10.56 0.79
N GLN A 166 1.03 11.51 1.07
CA GLN A 166 -0.34 11.55 0.55
C GLN A 166 -0.76 12.98 0.24
N PHE A 167 -1.57 13.14 -0.81
CA PHE A 167 -2.18 14.44 -1.07
C PHE A 167 -3.23 14.77 -0.01
N SER A 168 -3.37 16.06 0.29
CA SER A 168 -4.57 16.55 0.95
C SER A 168 -5.81 16.32 0.05
N PRO A 169 -7.02 16.21 0.62
CA PRO A 169 -8.25 15.97 -0.16
C PRO A 169 -8.55 17.01 -1.25
N ASP A 170 -8.10 18.25 -1.05
CA ASP A 170 -8.21 19.36 -2.01
C ASP A 170 -7.10 19.37 -3.07
N GLY A 171 -6.06 18.54 -2.90
CA GLY A 171 -4.89 18.45 -3.77
C GLY A 171 -3.92 19.63 -3.68
N THR A 172 -4.04 20.50 -2.68
CA THR A 172 -3.16 21.68 -2.56
C THR A 172 -1.91 21.44 -1.71
N LYS A 173 -1.92 20.39 -0.87
CA LYS A 173 -0.86 20.04 0.07
C LYS A 173 -0.49 18.57 -0.01
N ILE A 174 0.64 18.24 0.60
CA ILE A 174 1.13 16.89 0.78
C ILE A 174 1.49 16.73 2.26
N ALA A 175 0.89 15.76 2.93
CA ALA A 175 1.43 15.27 4.18
C ALA A 175 2.43 14.15 3.88
N LEU A 176 3.58 14.16 4.54
CA LEU A 176 4.64 13.20 4.31
C LEU A 176 5.38 12.87 5.60
N VAL A 177 5.88 11.64 5.68
CA VAL A 177 6.81 11.25 6.74
C VAL A 177 8.21 11.31 6.18
N ALA A 178 9.05 12.04 6.90
CA ALA A 178 10.46 12.16 6.58
C ALA A 178 11.32 11.98 7.82
N CYS A 179 12.44 11.28 7.65
CA CYS A 179 13.40 11.02 8.72
C CYS A 179 14.51 12.06 8.70
N ASP A 180 14.90 12.55 9.88
CA ASP A 180 16.21 13.17 9.99
C ASP A 180 17.26 12.05 9.91
N MET A 181 18.06 12.03 8.85
CA MET A 181 19.07 10.97 8.65
C MET A 181 20.31 11.18 9.55
N SER A 182 20.41 12.33 10.24
CA SER A 182 21.50 12.62 11.19
C SER A 182 21.30 11.95 12.55
N GLU A 183 20.05 11.73 12.96
CA GLU A 183 19.67 10.98 14.16
C GLU A 183 18.76 9.82 13.75
N ARG A 184 19.31 8.60 13.70
CA ARG A 184 18.70 7.37 13.12
C ARG A 184 17.32 6.92 13.65
N GLU A 185 16.63 7.71 14.48
CA GLU A 185 15.46 7.27 15.23
C GLU A 185 14.25 8.22 15.23
N THR A 186 14.30 9.39 14.57
CA THR A 186 13.13 10.29 14.52
C THR A 186 12.55 10.47 13.12
N SER A 187 11.30 10.02 12.97
CA SER A 187 10.44 10.31 11.84
C SER A 187 9.49 11.44 12.23
N TYR A 188 9.31 12.42 11.35
CA TYR A 188 8.41 13.53 11.58
C TYR A 188 7.31 13.55 10.52
N LEU A 189 6.11 13.97 10.92
CA LEU A 189 5.04 14.26 9.99
C LEU A 189 5.16 15.71 9.54
N TRP A 190 5.36 15.90 8.24
CA TRP A 190 5.51 17.19 7.61
C TRP A 190 4.34 17.50 6.70
N LEU A 191 4.02 18.78 6.59
CA LEU A 191 3.05 19.33 5.66
C LEU A 191 3.78 20.22 4.65
N MET A 192 3.68 19.87 3.38
CA MET A 192 4.20 20.65 2.26
C MET A 192 3.06 21.31 1.50
N ASP A 193 3.16 22.61 1.28
CA ASP A 193 2.32 23.31 0.30
C ASP A 193 2.90 23.14 -1.10
N ILE A 194 2.11 22.60 -2.03
CA ILE A 194 2.63 22.20 -3.36
C ILE A 194 3.08 23.42 -4.17
N LYS A 195 2.31 24.51 -4.11
CA LYS A 195 2.57 25.70 -4.95
C LYS A 195 3.77 26.48 -4.45
N SER A 196 3.85 26.73 -3.15
CA SER A 196 4.91 27.55 -2.54
C SER A 196 6.15 26.76 -2.15
N ARG A 197 6.10 25.43 -2.15
CA ARG A 197 7.16 24.53 -1.66
C ARG A 197 7.53 24.72 -0.19
N LYS A 198 6.74 25.48 0.56
CA LYS A 198 6.93 25.64 2.01
C LYS A 198 6.59 24.34 2.72
N VAL A 199 7.46 23.94 3.64
CA VAL A 199 7.31 22.74 4.47
C VAL A 199 7.21 23.17 5.93
N LYS A 200 6.31 22.54 6.68
CA LYS A 200 6.11 22.74 8.12
C LYS A 200 6.10 21.39 8.83
N CYS A 201 6.83 21.26 9.93
CA CYS A 201 6.71 20.09 10.80
C CYS A 201 5.42 20.19 11.61
N LEU A 202 4.64 19.12 11.67
CA LEU A 202 3.43 19.05 12.48
C LEU A 202 3.70 18.40 13.83
N CYS A 203 4.33 17.23 13.84
CA CYS A 203 4.67 16.50 15.06
C CYS A 203 5.75 15.44 14.82
N ASP A 204 6.39 15.01 15.90
CA ASP A 204 7.21 13.80 15.94
C ASP A 204 6.29 12.57 15.86
N VAL A 205 6.60 11.65 14.94
CA VAL A 205 5.90 10.37 14.79
C VAL A 205 6.81 9.17 15.08
N GLY A 206 8.12 9.38 15.22
CA GLY A 206 9.13 8.34 15.43
C GLY A 206 9.36 8.00 16.90
N LYS A 207 9.50 8.99 17.79
CA LYS A 207 9.73 8.73 19.23
C LYS A 207 8.53 8.09 19.92
N ASP A 208 7.35 8.50 19.48
CA ASP A 208 6.08 8.07 20.06
C ASP A 208 5.43 6.92 19.28
N GLY A 209 6.15 6.23 18.38
CA GLY A 209 5.69 5.02 17.67
C GLY A 209 4.41 5.18 16.83
N TYR A 210 4.16 6.35 16.26
CA TYR A 210 3.05 6.60 15.32
C TYR A 210 3.45 6.25 13.89
N ASP A 211 3.52 4.95 13.59
CA ASP A 211 3.94 4.48 12.26
C ASP A 211 2.91 4.77 11.15
N TYR A 212 1.67 5.12 11.52
CA TYR A 212 0.58 5.30 10.57
C TYR A 212 -0.22 6.57 10.80
N TRP A 213 -0.75 7.11 9.71
CA TRP A 213 -1.57 8.31 9.72
C TRP A 213 -2.49 8.36 8.48
N THR A 214 -3.51 9.21 8.53
CA THR A 214 -4.40 9.50 7.41
C THR A 214 -4.92 10.92 7.46
N TRP A 215 -5.20 11.49 6.30
CA TRP A 215 -6.03 12.68 6.18
C TRP A 215 -7.46 12.39 6.63
N HIS A 216 -8.08 13.35 7.31
CA HIS A 216 -9.53 13.48 7.34
C HIS A 216 -10.01 14.07 6.00
N PRO A 217 -11.12 13.60 5.41
CA PRO A 217 -11.62 14.06 4.11
C PRO A 217 -11.96 15.56 4.05
N SER A 218 -12.20 16.22 5.19
CA SER A 218 -12.35 17.68 5.23
C SER A 218 -11.07 18.45 4.87
N GLY A 219 -9.90 17.80 4.90
CA GLY A 219 -8.60 18.42 4.69
C GLY A 219 -8.13 19.30 5.85
N LYS A 220 -8.85 19.34 6.98
CA LYS A 220 -8.50 20.18 8.15
C LYS A 220 -7.69 19.45 9.21
N TYR A 221 -7.70 18.12 9.19
CA TYR A 221 -7.08 17.30 10.23
C TYR A 221 -6.31 16.13 9.64
N LEU A 222 -5.30 15.70 10.38
CA LEU A 222 -4.60 14.44 10.23
C LEU A 222 -4.85 13.61 11.47
N ILE A 223 -5.01 12.30 11.28
CA ILE A 223 -5.19 11.35 12.37
C ILE A 223 -3.99 10.42 12.36
N THR A 224 -3.27 10.35 13.48
CA THR A 224 -2.18 9.40 13.70
C THR A 224 -2.69 8.16 14.41
N ALA A 225 -2.03 7.02 14.25
CA ALA A 225 -2.32 5.80 15.00
C ALA A 225 -1.04 5.02 15.29
N MET A 226 -0.92 4.51 16.52
CA MET A 226 0.09 3.52 16.92
C MET A 226 -0.57 2.16 16.96
N ASN A 227 0.08 1.09 16.45
CA ASN A 227 -0.26 -0.34 16.60
C ASN A 227 -1.48 -0.68 17.50
N LYS A 228 -2.70 -0.46 16.98
CA LYS A 228 -4.00 -0.76 17.64
C LYS A 228 -4.29 0.04 18.94
N LYS A 229 -3.75 1.25 19.06
CA LYS A 229 -4.07 2.22 20.12
C LYS A 229 -4.84 3.40 19.52
N ALA A 230 -5.50 4.13 20.42
CA ALA A 230 -6.18 5.38 20.15
C ALA A 230 -5.32 6.34 19.30
N GLY A 231 -5.96 6.98 18.33
CA GLY A 231 -5.33 7.91 17.40
C GLY A 231 -5.46 9.37 17.82
N TRP A 232 -4.45 10.19 17.52
CA TRP A 232 -4.51 11.63 17.79
C TRP A 232 -5.01 12.39 16.59
N ILE A 233 -5.89 13.35 16.84
CA ILE A 233 -6.40 14.26 15.83
C ILE A 233 -5.59 15.54 15.91
N ILE A 234 -4.90 15.84 14.83
CA ILE A 234 -3.95 16.94 14.74
C ILE A 234 -4.46 17.89 13.67
N ASP A 235 -4.55 19.18 13.99
CA ASP A 235 -4.85 20.20 12.98
C ASP A 235 -3.64 20.50 12.09
N LEU A 236 -3.84 21.32 11.06
CA LEU A 236 -2.74 21.67 10.15
C LEU A 236 -1.71 22.63 10.77
N ASP A 237 -1.96 23.11 11.99
CA ASP A 237 -1.01 23.88 12.75
C ASP A 237 -0.09 23.04 13.63
N GLY A 238 -0.35 21.73 13.72
CA GLY A 238 0.40 20.77 14.55
C GLY A 238 -0.16 20.62 15.95
N LYS A 239 -1.31 21.24 16.25
CA LYS A 239 -1.96 21.15 17.56
C LYS A 239 -2.80 19.89 17.63
N ILE A 240 -2.65 19.16 18.74
CA ILE A 240 -3.55 18.06 19.10
C ILE A 240 -4.90 18.66 19.52
N ILE A 241 -5.94 18.35 18.74
CA ILE A 241 -7.30 18.82 18.96
C ILE A 241 -8.06 17.87 19.87
N ASP A 242 -7.94 16.57 19.62
CA ASP A 242 -8.61 15.52 20.38
C ASP A 242 -7.91 14.18 20.19
N LYS A 243 -8.39 13.16 20.90
CA LYS A 243 -7.98 11.77 20.77
C LYS A 243 -9.19 10.90 20.48
N ILE A 244 -9.08 10.07 19.45
CA ILE A 244 -10.13 9.11 19.12
C ILE A 244 -9.72 7.70 19.56
N ASP A 245 -10.51 7.09 20.44
CA ASP A 245 -10.25 5.73 20.93
C ASP A 245 -10.70 4.68 19.92
N THR A 246 -10.04 4.65 18.77
CA THR A 246 -10.15 3.56 17.80
C THR A 246 -8.94 2.66 17.91
N LYS A 247 -9.15 1.35 17.88
CA LYS A 247 -8.06 0.36 17.73
C LYS A 247 -7.75 0.10 16.26
N ALA A 248 -7.90 1.10 15.39
CA ALA A 248 -7.64 1.00 13.97
C ALA A 248 -6.13 0.97 13.71
N SER A 249 -5.62 -0.15 13.22
CA SER A 249 -4.27 -0.21 12.65
C SER A 249 -4.31 0.29 11.21
N THR A 250 -3.30 1.05 10.76
CA THR A 250 -3.22 1.60 9.39
C THR A 250 -4.51 2.34 8.97
N PRO A 251 -4.89 3.43 9.67
CA PRO A 251 -6.19 4.07 9.48
C PRO A 251 -6.34 4.66 8.08
N CYS A 252 -7.56 4.60 7.54
CA CYS A 252 -7.99 5.36 6.37
C CYS A 252 -9.44 5.82 6.58
N PHE A 253 -9.70 7.11 6.39
CA PHE A 253 -11.07 7.63 6.45
C PHE A 253 -11.86 7.31 5.17
N SER A 254 -13.15 7.07 5.39
CA SER A 254 -14.16 7.21 4.35
C SER A 254 -14.19 8.62 3.76
N PRO A 255 -14.60 8.80 2.49
CA PRO A 255 -14.68 10.12 1.88
C PRO A 255 -15.67 11.07 2.54
N ASP A 256 -16.67 10.56 3.27
CA ASP A 256 -17.64 11.35 4.03
C ASP A 256 -17.18 11.67 5.46
N GLY A 257 -16.15 10.97 5.96
CA GLY A 257 -15.57 11.16 7.29
C GLY A 257 -16.28 10.38 8.39
N ASN A 258 -17.32 9.62 8.06
CA ASN A 258 -18.19 8.94 9.03
C ASN A 258 -17.66 7.57 9.47
N TYR A 259 -16.62 7.08 8.80
CA TYR A 259 -16.01 5.79 9.08
C TYR A 259 -14.49 5.86 8.97
N LEU A 260 -13.83 5.08 9.81
CA LEU A 260 -12.40 4.84 9.78
C LEU A 260 -12.17 3.33 9.62
N VAL A 261 -11.53 2.95 8.52
CA VAL A 261 -11.12 1.57 8.29
C VAL A 261 -9.66 1.40 8.70
N GLY A 262 -9.38 0.30 9.37
CA GLY A 262 -8.05 -0.23 9.57
C GLY A 262 -7.94 -1.64 9.01
N TYR A 263 -6.79 -2.27 9.22
CA TYR A 263 -6.47 -3.56 8.60
C TYR A 263 -7.44 -4.73 8.91
N CYS A 264 -8.01 -4.77 10.11
CA CYS A 264 -9.00 -5.79 10.49
C CYS A 264 -10.28 -5.20 11.10
N ASN A 265 -10.29 -3.89 11.33
CA ASN A 265 -11.28 -3.23 12.16
C ASN A 265 -11.87 -2.07 11.38
N MET A 266 -13.13 -1.76 11.64
CA MET A 266 -13.77 -0.58 11.10
C MET A 266 -14.60 0.06 12.19
N PHE A 267 -14.54 1.39 12.24
CA PHE A 267 -15.18 2.19 13.28
C PHE A 267 -16.08 3.21 12.61
N ARG A 268 -17.29 3.39 13.15
CA ARG A 268 -18.12 4.56 12.82
C ARG A 268 -17.62 5.72 13.66
N ILE A 269 -17.30 6.81 12.98
CA ILE A 269 -16.73 8.01 13.58
C ILE A 269 -17.83 9.03 13.75
N LYS A 270 -17.98 9.53 14.98
CA LYS A 270 -18.90 10.62 15.29
C LYS A 270 -18.08 11.82 15.75
N ARG A 271 -18.41 12.98 15.17
CA ARG A 271 -17.86 14.27 15.57
C ARG A 271 -18.98 15.10 16.18
N THR A 272 -18.79 15.54 17.42
CA THR A 272 -19.74 16.40 18.13
C THR A 272 -19.03 17.62 18.69
N MET A 273 -19.81 18.62 19.08
CA MET A 273 -19.32 19.77 19.84
C MET A 273 -19.75 19.60 21.29
N SER A 274 -18.79 19.70 22.21
CA SER A 274 -19.03 19.68 23.66
C SER A 274 -18.21 20.80 24.29
N GLU A 275 -18.85 21.68 25.05
CA GLU A 275 -18.18 22.80 25.74
C GLU A 275 -17.32 23.68 24.80
N GLY A 276 -17.78 23.88 23.55
CA GLY A 276 -17.05 24.65 22.54
C GLY A 276 -15.83 23.95 21.94
N LYS A 277 -15.57 22.68 22.30
CA LYS A 277 -14.51 21.85 21.74
C LYS A 277 -15.08 20.75 20.87
N GLU A 278 -14.33 20.40 19.84
CA GLU A 278 -14.65 19.22 19.03
C GLU A 278 -14.33 17.96 19.82
N LYS A 279 -15.27 17.02 19.80
CA LYS A 279 -15.10 15.70 20.38
C LYS A 279 -15.34 14.64 19.33
N TRP A 280 -14.44 13.68 19.25
CA TRP A 280 -14.43 12.61 18.27
C TRP A 280 -14.52 11.27 18.98
N THR A 281 -15.49 10.46 18.58
CA THR A 281 -15.67 9.10 19.13
C THR A 281 -15.68 8.08 18.02
N GLY A 282 -15.13 6.91 18.31
CA GLY A 282 -15.18 5.75 17.44
C GLY A 282 -16.06 4.68 18.07
N GLU A 283 -17.06 4.22 17.32
CA GLU A 283 -17.91 3.08 17.68
C GLU A 283 -17.46 1.88 16.84
N ASP A 284 -17.14 0.76 17.49
CA ASP A 284 -16.81 -0.49 16.79
C ASP A 284 -17.97 -0.92 15.88
N THR A 285 -17.65 -1.24 14.63
CA THR A 285 -18.57 -1.87 13.69
C THR A 285 -18.10 -3.29 13.41
N PRO A 286 -18.94 -4.17 12.83
CA PRO A 286 -18.44 -5.42 12.29
C PRO A 286 -17.26 -5.12 11.36
N GLY A 287 -16.08 -5.63 11.74
CA GLY A 287 -14.83 -5.33 11.03
C GLY A 287 -14.87 -5.79 9.57
N ILE A 288 -13.85 -5.42 8.81
CA ILE A 288 -13.56 -6.04 7.52
C ILE A 288 -12.16 -6.61 7.64
N HIS A 289 -12.06 -7.92 7.52
CA HIS A 289 -10.77 -8.62 7.65
C HIS A 289 -10.08 -8.64 6.30
N PHE A 290 -8.98 -7.91 6.16
CA PHE A 290 -8.28 -7.82 4.87
C PHE A 290 -7.16 -8.85 4.66
N GLY A 291 -6.95 -9.79 5.61
CA GLY A 291 -6.05 -10.95 5.48
C GLY A 291 -4.58 -10.62 5.19
N GLY A 292 -3.69 -10.80 6.19
CA GLY A 292 -2.30 -10.31 6.32
C GLY A 292 -1.57 -9.78 5.06
N GLY A 293 -0.85 -8.66 5.15
CA GLY A 293 -0.22 -8.07 3.94
C GLY A 293 0.52 -6.74 4.05
N GLY A 294 0.59 -6.11 5.22
CA GLY A 294 1.48 -4.98 5.52
C GLY A 294 1.08 -3.60 4.96
N ASN A 295 0.23 -3.51 3.93
CA ASN A 295 -0.20 -2.24 3.33
C ASN A 295 -1.57 -1.78 3.84
N ALA A 296 -1.71 -0.47 4.09
CA ALA A 296 -2.94 0.16 4.60
C ALA A 296 -4.12 0.02 3.61
N PRO A 297 -5.34 -0.26 4.11
CA PRO A 297 -6.55 -0.18 3.28
C PRO A 297 -6.77 1.25 2.79
N LYS A 298 -7.34 1.40 1.59
CA LYS A 298 -7.73 2.72 1.05
C LYS A 298 -9.19 2.71 0.59
N TRP A 299 -9.97 3.64 1.13
CA TRP A 299 -11.35 3.87 0.68
C TRP A 299 -11.36 4.49 -0.72
N SER A 300 -12.24 4.00 -1.59
CA SER A 300 -12.50 4.63 -2.88
C SER A 300 -13.06 6.03 -2.69
N PRO A 301 -12.73 6.99 -3.59
CA PRO A 301 -13.26 8.36 -3.50
C PRO A 301 -14.79 8.45 -3.52
N CYS A 302 -15.45 7.40 -3.98
CA CYS A 302 -16.91 7.35 -4.07
C CYS A 302 -17.60 6.77 -2.84
N GLY A 303 -16.85 6.18 -1.90
CA GLY A 303 -17.35 5.61 -0.64
C GLY A 303 -17.78 4.15 -0.72
N ARG A 304 -17.78 3.52 -1.90
CA ARG A 304 -18.33 2.16 -2.08
C ARG A 304 -17.32 1.04 -1.91
N TYR A 305 -16.11 1.24 -2.39
CA TYR A 305 -15.08 0.21 -2.42
C TYR A 305 -13.96 0.49 -1.43
N ILE A 306 -13.29 -0.56 -0.97
CA ILE A 306 -12.02 -0.49 -0.24
C ILE A 306 -11.01 -1.38 -0.99
N ILE A 307 -9.80 -0.87 -1.20
CA ILE A 307 -8.67 -1.70 -1.65
C ILE A 307 -7.77 -2.02 -0.47
N ALA A 308 -7.24 -3.24 -0.41
CA ALA A 308 -6.27 -3.66 0.59
C ALA A 308 -5.30 -4.69 0.02
N GLY A 309 -4.13 -4.81 0.65
CA GLY A 309 -3.17 -5.87 0.30
C GLY A 309 -3.59 -7.22 0.87
N SER A 310 -3.55 -8.24 0.01
CA SER A 310 -3.90 -9.64 0.32
C SER A 310 -2.88 -10.60 -0.30
N GLU A 311 -2.99 -11.91 -0.09
CA GLU A 311 -2.11 -12.89 -0.73
C GLU A 311 -1.99 -12.65 -2.23
N GLY A 312 -0.77 -12.39 -2.68
CA GLY A 312 -0.47 -12.20 -4.08
C GLY A 312 -1.17 -11.01 -4.73
N GLY A 313 -1.51 -9.89 -4.06
CA GLY A 313 -1.90 -8.67 -4.77
C GLY A 313 -2.87 -7.75 -4.05
N VAL A 314 -3.57 -6.91 -4.82
CA VAL A 314 -4.62 -6.01 -4.31
C VAL A 314 -5.98 -6.69 -4.36
N THR A 315 -6.66 -6.77 -3.21
CA THR A 315 -8.06 -7.15 -3.11
C THR A 315 -8.95 -5.91 -3.10
N ILE A 316 -10.09 -5.99 -3.81
CA ILE A 316 -11.16 -5.00 -3.74
C ILE A 316 -12.34 -5.57 -2.94
N VAL A 317 -12.87 -4.77 -2.03
CA VAL A 317 -14.11 -5.07 -1.29
C VAL A 317 -15.18 -4.07 -1.71
N ASP A 318 -16.31 -4.56 -2.23
CA ASP A 318 -17.51 -3.75 -2.49
C ASP A 318 -18.46 -3.81 -1.28
N LEU A 319 -18.59 -2.66 -0.61
CA LEU A 319 -19.35 -2.54 0.64
C LEU A 319 -20.85 -2.77 0.48
N LEU A 320 -21.40 -2.65 -0.74
CA LEU A 320 -22.85 -2.77 -0.96
C LEU A 320 -23.23 -4.17 -1.43
N TYR A 321 -22.63 -4.65 -2.51
CA TYR A 321 -23.18 -5.79 -3.24
C TYR A 321 -22.45 -7.10 -3.02
N GLY A 322 -21.31 -7.06 -2.35
CA GLY A 322 -20.64 -8.23 -1.87
C GLY A 322 -19.17 -8.23 -2.22
N TYR A 323 -18.51 -9.29 -1.83
CA TYR A 323 -17.09 -9.47 -2.04
C TYR A 323 -16.84 -10.02 -3.45
N ASP A 324 -16.35 -9.19 -4.38
CA ASP A 324 -15.71 -9.67 -5.60
C ASP A 324 -14.21 -9.76 -5.31
N GLY A 325 -13.81 -10.90 -4.73
CA GLY A 325 -12.44 -11.17 -4.26
C GLY A 325 -11.40 -11.30 -5.33
N LYS A 326 -11.37 -10.33 -6.24
CA LYS A 326 -10.43 -10.26 -7.33
C LYS A 326 -9.12 -9.75 -6.80
N VAL A 327 -8.12 -10.61 -6.95
CA VAL A 327 -6.72 -10.26 -6.80
C VAL A 327 -6.29 -9.61 -8.10
N LEU A 328 -6.11 -8.28 -8.08
CA LEU A 328 -5.77 -7.52 -9.29
C LEU A 328 -4.31 -7.74 -9.73
N THR A 329 -3.44 -8.18 -8.83
CA THR A 329 -1.99 -8.20 -9.05
C THR A 329 -1.25 -9.41 -8.43
N PRO A 330 -1.50 -10.65 -8.93
CA PRO A 330 -0.82 -11.89 -8.52
C PRO A 330 0.67 -11.72 -8.20
N GLY A 331 1.09 -12.02 -6.96
CA GLY A 331 2.50 -12.11 -6.53
C GLY A 331 3.12 -10.92 -5.77
N LEU A 332 2.37 -9.87 -5.41
CA LEU A 332 2.95 -8.64 -4.81
C LEU A 332 2.93 -8.51 -3.28
N SER A 333 2.27 -9.39 -2.52
CA SER A 333 2.15 -9.25 -1.05
C SER A 333 2.10 -10.59 -0.31
N ARG A 334 2.59 -10.57 0.96
CA ARG A 334 2.64 -11.72 1.87
C ARG A 334 1.60 -11.59 2.99
N GLY A 335 0.55 -12.39 2.88
CA GLY A 335 -0.21 -12.90 4.01
C GLY A 335 -1.53 -13.50 3.56
N GLU A 336 -2.09 -14.35 4.42
CA GLU A 336 -3.21 -15.21 4.07
C GLU A 336 -4.51 -14.40 4.03
N PHE A 337 -5.18 -14.45 2.89
CA PHE A 337 -6.49 -13.84 2.71
C PHE A 337 -7.60 -14.85 2.95
N ASP A 338 -8.31 -14.71 4.07
CA ASP A 338 -9.48 -15.53 4.37
C ASP A 338 -10.74 -14.97 3.69
N ARG A 339 -11.09 -15.57 2.54
CA ARG A 339 -12.29 -15.22 1.77
C ARG A 339 -13.59 -15.48 2.52
N GLU A 340 -13.63 -16.52 3.34
CA GLU A 340 -14.85 -16.88 4.05
C GLU A 340 -15.11 -15.90 5.19
N GLN A 341 -14.09 -15.62 6.00
CA GLN A 341 -14.14 -14.62 7.06
C GLN A 341 -14.48 -13.23 6.49
N SER A 342 -13.90 -12.86 5.35
CA SER A 342 -14.21 -11.59 4.67
C SER A 342 -15.67 -11.48 4.23
N ARG A 343 -16.25 -12.58 3.73
CA ARG A 343 -17.67 -12.61 3.32
C ARG A 343 -18.60 -12.51 4.53
N ILE A 344 -18.29 -13.23 5.61
CA ILE A 344 -19.07 -13.19 6.86
C ILE A 344 -19.05 -11.79 7.44
N THR A 345 -17.87 -11.18 7.55
CA THR A 345 -17.67 -9.87 8.15
C THR A 345 -18.31 -8.76 7.32
N LEU A 346 -18.20 -8.80 5.99
CA LEU A 346 -18.91 -7.89 5.08
C LEU A 346 -20.44 -8.04 5.16
N ARG A 347 -20.95 -9.27 5.30
CA ARG A 347 -22.39 -9.50 5.52
C ARG A 347 -22.83 -8.89 6.85
N GLY A 348 -22.05 -9.09 7.91
CA GLY A 348 -22.28 -8.51 9.23
C GLY A 348 -22.29 -6.98 9.16
N PHE A 349 -21.32 -6.37 8.47
CA PHE A 349 -21.28 -4.92 8.28
C PHE A 349 -22.54 -4.40 7.61
N ARG A 350 -22.98 -5.01 6.50
CA ARG A 350 -24.20 -4.56 5.80
C ARG A 350 -25.44 -4.65 6.68
N GLN A 351 -25.62 -5.75 7.40
CA GLN A 351 -26.74 -5.91 8.34
C GLN A 351 -26.68 -4.85 9.44
N TRP A 352 -25.49 -4.60 9.98
CA TRP A 352 -25.27 -3.60 11.02
C TRP A 352 -25.57 -2.19 10.52
N VAL A 353 -25.09 -1.80 9.35
CA VAL A 353 -25.35 -0.47 8.76
C VAL A 353 -26.83 -0.29 8.46
N GLN A 354 -27.52 -1.29 7.92
CA GLN A 354 -28.96 -1.20 7.68
C GLN A 354 -29.77 -0.92 8.97
N GLN A 355 -29.27 -1.39 10.12
CA GLN A 355 -29.91 -1.21 11.41
C GLN A 355 -29.47 0.07 12.14
N ASN A 356 -28.17 0.41 12.08
CA ASN A 356 -27.55 1.43 12.93
C ASN A 356 -27.16 2.70 12.16
N ASP A 357 -27.05 2.62 10.83
CA ASP A 357 -26.77 3.74 9.92
C ASP A 357 -27.60 3.64 8.62
N PRO A 358 -28.94 3.63 8.71
CA PRO A 358 -29.82 3.48 7.55
C PRO A 358 -29.69 4.67 6.58
N GLU A 359 -29.31 5.84 7.07
CA GLU A 359 -29.07 7.02 6.24
C GLU A 359 -27.92 6.79 5.27
N TRP A 360 -26.76 6.34 5.78
CA TRP A 360 -25.63 5.97 4.93
C TRP A 360 -26.02 4.88 3.93
N TRP A 361 -26.73 3.84 4.39
CA TRP A 361 -27.18 2.74 3.52
C TRP A 361 -28.03 3.28 2.35
N ASN A 362 -29.03 4.10 2.66
CA ASN A 362 -29.97 4.64 1.69
C ASN A 362 -29.27 5.55 0.68
N VAL A 363 -28.38 6.44 1.13
CA VAL A 363 -27.57 7.28 0.24
C VAL A 363 -26.75 6.41 -0.72
N MET A 364 -26.13 5.35 -0.21
CA MET A 364 -25.25 4.51 -1.01
C MET A 364 -25.99 3.65 -2.03
N ILE A 365 -27.14 3.05 -1.68
CA ILE A 365 -27.94 2.29 -2.64
C ILE A 365 -28.61 3.19 -3.69
N GLN A 366 -28.96 4.43 -3.35
CA GLN A 366 -29.46 5.41 -4.31
C GLN A 366 -28.36 5.87 -5.27
N LYS A 367 -27.15 6.10 -4.75
CA LYS A 367 -25.99 6.51 -5.55
C LYS A 367 -25.47 5.40 -6.47
N PHE A 368 -25.64 4.14 -6.07
CA PHE A 368 -25.10 2.99 -6.78
C PHE A 368 -26.13 1.86 -6.92
N PRO A 369 -27.27 2.05 -7.60
CA PRO A 369 -28.30 1.01 -7.68
C PRO A 369 -27.76 -0.28 -8.32
N ARG A 370 -28.27 -1.46 -7.89
CA ARG A 370 -28.06 -2.71 -8.63
C ARG A 370 -28.70 -2.55 -10.00
N ARG A 371 -27.89 -2.72 -11.04
CA ARG A 371 -28.37 -2.80 -12.42
C ARG A 371 -29.09 -4.12 -12.66
#